data_AF-A0A376EEG2-F1
#
_entry.id   AF-A0A376EEG2-F1
#
_cell.length_a   1.000
_cell.length_b   1.000
_cell.length_c   1.000
_cell.angle_alpha   90.00
_cell.angle_beta   90.00
_cell.angle_gamma   90.00
#
_symmetry.space_group_name_H-M   'P 1'
#
loop_
_entity.id
_entity.type
_entity.pdbx_description
1 polymer ?
#
loop_
_entity_poly.entity_id
_entity_poly.type
_entity_poly.pdbx_seq_one_letter_code
_entity_poly.pdbx_strand_id
1 'polypeptide(L)'
;MSILKGVGVALVTPFNEDLSVDFDSLTKLVEYNIENGTNYLVVLGTTAEAATLSDEEKKQVIEHIIKVNNKRLPLVLGIGGNNTLEVKKQIEETDLSAFDAVLSVSPYYNKPNQEGLYQHYKMLASTG
;
A
#
# COMPACT_ATOMS: atom_id res chain seq x y z
N MET A 1 2.51 6.30 21.42
CA MET A 1 3.60 5.41 20.92
C MET A 1 3.29 5.09 19.48
N SER A 2 4.27 5.14 18.57
CA SER A 2 4.04 4.78 17.15
C SER A 2 3.68 3.30 17.04
N ILE A 3 2.53 3.00 16.43
CA ILE A 3 2.05 1.64 16.14
C ILE A 3 2.86 0.97 15.03
N LEU A 4 3.51 1.76 14.17
CA LEU A 4 4.45 1.29 13.16
C LEU A 4 5.87 1.35 13.74
N LYS A 5 6.39 0.20 14.18
CA LYS A 5 7.74 0.07 14.74
C LYS A 5 8.29 -1.33 14.51
N GLY A 6 9.57 -1.42 14.14
CA GLY A 6 10.24 -2.69 13.87
C GLY A 6 10.32 -2.98 12.37
N VAL A 7 10.17 -4.24 11.99
CA VAL A 7 10.26 -4.68 10.60
C VAL A 7 8.92 -4.52 9.90
N GLY A 8 8.88 -3.66 8.89
CA GLY A 8 7.78 -3.57 7.93
C GLY A 8 8.14 -4.29 6.64
N VAL A 9 7.29 -5.17 6.16
CA VAL A 9 7.53 -5.88 4.90
C VAL A 9 6.63 -5.32 3.81
N ALA A 10 7.25 -4.82 2.74
CA ALA A 10 6.56 -4.54 1.49
C ALA A 10 6.27 -5.86 0.78
N LEU A 11 4.99 -6.23 0.76
CA LEU A 11 4.56 -7.47 0.13
C LEU A 11 4.77 -7.38 -1.38
N VAL A 12 5.19 -8.49 -1.98
CA VAL A 12 5.05 -8.70 -3.43
C VAL A 12 3.61 -9.07 -3.76
N THR A 13 3.20 -8.90 -5.01
CA THR A 13 1.95 -9.49 -5.54
C THR A 13 2.32 -10.71 -6.36
N PRO A 14 2.07 -11.94 -5.87
CA PRO A 14 2.33 -13.15 -6.65
C PRO A 14 1.40 -13.23 -7.87
N PHE A 15 1.91 -13.77 -8.97
CA PHE A 15 1.15 -13.98 -10.21
C PHE A 15 1.26 -15.43 -10.67
N ASN A 16 0.18 -15.94 -11.26
CA ASN A 16 0.12 -17.21 -11.95
C ASN A 16 0.84 -17.14 -13.31
N GLU A 17 1.06 -18.29 -13.96
CA GLU A 17 1.66 -18.34 -15.30
C GLU A 17 0.85 -17.59 -16.36
N ASP A 18 -0.47 -17.46 -16.17
CA ASP A 18 -1.38 -16.70 -17.03
C ASP A 18 -1.44 -15.21 -16.72
N LEU A 19 -0.56 -14.72 -15.82
CA LEU A 19 -0.47 -13.34 -15.33
C LEU A 19 -1.62 -12.88 -14.43
N SER A 20 -2.58 -13.74 -14.09
CA SER A 20 -3.56 -13.42 -13.06
C SER A 20 -2.93 -13.42 -11.66
N VAL A 21 -3.50 -12.67 -10.71
CA VAL A 21 -3.02 -12.64 -9.33
C VAL A 21 -3.16 -14.02 -8.67
N ASP A 22 -2.08 -14.53 -8.08
CA ASP A 22 -2.08 -15.78 -7.31
C ASP A 22 -2.40 -15.50 -5.83
N PHE A 23 -3.70 -15.56 -5.51
CA PHE A 23 -4.23 -15.33 -4.17
C PHE A 23 -3.86 -16.42 -3.16
N ASP A 24 -3.60 -17.65 -3.61
CA ASP A 24 -3.20 -18.75 -2.72
C ASP A 24 -1.77 -18.52 -2.22
N SER A 25 -0.86 -18.14 -3.11
CA SER A 25 0.51 -17.75 -2.74
C SER A 25 0.53 -16.45 -1.94
N LEU A 26 -0.34 -15.48 -2.25
CA LEU A 26 -0.48 -14.27 -1.45
C LEU A 26 -0.91 -14.59 -0.01
N THR A 27 -1.84 -15.53 0.18
CA THR A 27 -2.25 -16.02 1.51
C THR A 27 -1.04 -16.57 2.28
N LYS A 28 -0.29 -17.48 1.65
CA LYS A 28 0.89 -18.10 2.27
C LYS A 28 1.94 -17.05 2.64
N LEU A 29 2.15 -16.05 1.79
CA LEU A 29 3.10 -14.96 2.04
C LEU A 29 2.68 -14.10 3.22
N VAL A 30 1.40 -13.73 3.32
CA VAL A 30 0.88 -12.96 4.46
C VAL A 30 1.02 -13.74 5.75
N GLU A 31 0.59 -15.01 5.78
CA GLU A 31 0.74 -15.88 6.97
C GLU A 31 2.20 -16.04 7.38
N TYR A 32 3.08 -16.32 6.42
CA TYR A 32 4.52 -16.44 6.68
C TYR A 32 5.08 -15.19 7.38
N ASN A 33 4.73 -14.00 6.90
CA ASN A 33 5.20 -12.76 7.53
C ASN A 33 4.65 -12.59 8.95
N ILE A 34 3.37 -12.89 9.15
CA ILE A 34 2.72 -12.82 10.47
C ILE A 34 3.39 -13.79 11.46
N GLU A 35 3.65 -15.03 11.04
CA GLU A 35 4.24 -16.06 11.90
C GLU A 35 5.73 -15.84 12.20
N ASN A 36 6.46 -15.13 11.32
CA ASN A 36 7.91 -14.97 11.41
C ASN A 36 8.37 -13.60 11.96
N GLY A 37 7.50 -12.92 12.71
CA GLY A 37 7.88 -11.76 13.52
C GLY A 37 7.90 -10.42 12.79
N THR A 38 7.27 -10.31 11.61
CA THR A 38 7.02 -9.02 10.96
C THR A 38 6.10 -8.17 11.84
N ASN A 39 6.38 -6.86 11.92
CA ASN A 39 5.64 -5.94 12.79
C ASN A 39 4.51 -5.21 12.09
N TYR A 40 4.58 -5.02 10.77
CA TYR A 40 3.51 -4.45 9.96
C TYR A 40 3.70 -4.81 8.49
N LEU A 41 2.62 -4.78 7.71
CA LEU A 41 2.65 -5.09 6.27
C LEU A 41 2.39 -3.82 5.47
N VAL A 42 3.18 -3.63 4.40
CA VAL A 42 2.96 -2.58 3.41
C VAL A 42 2.32 -3.22 2.18
N VAL A 43 1.10 -2.79 1.89
CA VAL A 43 0.23 -3.30 0.83
C VAL A 43 0.29 -2.35 -0.36
N LEU A 44 0.37 -2.88 -1.59
CA LEU A 44 0.45 -2.09 -2.83
C LEU A 44 1.60 -1.05 -2.86
N GLY A 45 2.74 -1.39 -2.25
CA GLY A 45 3.99 -0.63 -2.44
C GLY A 45 4.61 -0.89 -3.82
N THR A 46 5.78 -0.30 -4.09
CA THR A 46 6.53 -0.55 -5.34
C THR A 46 6.91 -2.02 -5.50
N THR A 47 7.29 -2.70 -4.42
CA THR A 47 7.62 -4.13 -4.39
C THR A 47 6.43 -5.02 -4.78
N ALA A 48 5.19 -4.54 -4.58
CA ALA A 48 3.97 -5.21 -4.99
C ALA A 48 3.66 -5.05 -6.49
N GLU A 49 4.51 -4.32 -7.23
CA GLU A 49 4.30 -3.96 -8.63
C GLU A 49 2.97 -3.20 -8.84
N ALA A 50 2.55 -2.38 -7.87
CA ALA A 50 1.24 -1.71 -7.89
C ALA A 50 1.00 -0.82 -9.13
N ALA A 51 2.05 -0.41 -9.84
CA ALA A 51 1.94 0.35 -11.09
C ALA A 51 1.45 -0.47 -12.29
N THR A 52 1.55 -1.82 -12.25
CA THR A 52 1.14 -2.72 -13.33
C THR A 52 -0.21 -3.38 -13.06
N LEU A 53 -0.75 -3.27 -11.84
CA LEU A 53 -2.07 -3.76 -11.48
C LEU A 53 -3.16 -2.80 -11.99
N SER A 54 -4.23 -3.38 -12.54
CA SER A 54 -5.49 -2.67 -12.76
C SER A 54 -6.15 -2.27 -11.43
N ASP A 55 -7.09 -1.34 -11.49
CA ASP A 55 -7.80 -0.88 -10.29
C ASP A 55 -8.63 -2.00 -9.64
N GLU A 56 -9.18 -2.91 -10.45
CA GLU A 56 -9.89 -4.09 -9.95
C GLU A 56 -8.95 -5.07 -9.24
N GLU A 57 -7.77 -5.35 -9.82
CA GLU A 57 -6.78 -6.22 -9.16
C GLU A 57 -6.27 -5.60 -7.86
N LYS A 58 -6.00 -4.30 -7.83
CA LYS A 58 -5.61 -3.59 -6.60
C LYS A 58 -6.66 -3.78 -5.51
N LYS A 59 -7.94 -3.61 -5.85
CA LYS A 59 -9.06 -3.79 -4.93
C LYS A 59 -9.11 -5.23 -4.39
N GLN A 60 -9.02 -6.22 -5.27
CA GLN A 60 -9.03 -7.63 -4.88
C GLN A 60 -7.84 -7.99 -3.98
N VAL A 61 -6.63 -7.50 -4.30
CA VAL A 61 -5.42 -7.68 -3.48
C VAL A 61 -5.59 -7.07 -2.09
N ILE A 62 -6.11 -5.84 -2.00
CA ILE A 62 -6.41 -5.16 -0.73
C ILE A 62 -7.38 -5.99 0.11
N GLU A 63 -8.54 -6.35 -0.46
CA GLU A 63 -9.59 -7.09 0.24
C GLU A 63 -9.08 -8.45 0.74
N HIS A 64 -8.30 -9.13 -0.10
CA HIS A 64 -7.70 -10.41 0.25
C HIS A 64 -6.69 -10.29 1.40
N ILE A 65 -5.77 -9.31 1.36
CA ILE A 65 -4.80 -9.10 2.43
C ILE A 65 -5.49 -8.69 3.73
N ILE A 66 -6.50 -7.82 3.69
CA ILE A 66 -7.29 -7.45 4.88
C ILE A 66 -7.92 -8.70 5.50
N LYS A 67 -8.56 -9.53 4.67
CA LYS A 67 -9.23 -10.75 5.11
C LYS A 67 -8.23 -11.73 5.74
N VAL A 68 -7.12 -12.00 5.06
CA VAL A 68 -6.10 -12.92 5.58
C VAL A 68 -5.48 -12.33 6.84
N ASN A 69 -4.99 -11.08 6.83
CA ASN A 69 -4.39 -10.44 8.00
C ASN A 69 -5.31 -10.48 9.23
N ASN A 70 -6.62 -10.32 9.06
CA ASN A 70 -7.62 -10.43 10.13
C ASN A 70 -7.24 -9.62 11.38
N LYS A 71 -6.77 -8.38 11.17
CA LYS A 71 -6.33 -7.43 12.21
C LYS A 71 -5.18 -7.93 13.10
N ARG A 72 -4.39 -8.91 12.65
CA ARG A 72 -3.25 -9.45 13.43
C ARG A 72 -2.04 -8.52 13.41
N LEU A 73 -1.76 -7.87 12.28
CA LEU A 73 -0.73 -6.85 12.16
C LEU A 73 -1.31 -5.52 11.66
N PRO A 74 -0.68 -4.39 12.02
CA PRO A 74 -0.92 -3.10 11.38
C PRO A 74 -0.71 -3.17 9.87
N LEU A 75 -1.54 -2.46 9.12
CA LEU A 75 -1.46 -2.39 7.67
C LEU A 75 -1.17 -0.96 7.21
N VAL A 76 -0.28 -0.83 6.24
CA VAL A 76 0.03 0.44 5.56
C VAL A 76 -0.33 0.27 4.09
N LEU A 77 -1.19 1.15 3.56
CA LEU A 77 -1.57 1.11 2.15
C LEU A 77 -0.72 2.05 1.31
N GLY A 78 -0.17 1.55 0.20
CA GLY A 78 0.49 2.36 -0.82
C GLY A 78 -0.53 3.17 -1.61
N ILE A 79 -0.57 4.48 -1.39
CA ILE A 79 -1.29 5.44 -2.24
C ILE A 79 -0.35 6.60 -2.52
N GLY A 80 0.14 6.67 -3.75
CA GLY A 80 1.11 7.67 -4.17
C GLY A 80 1.16 7.80 -5.67
N GLY A 81 1.79 8.87 -6.12
CA GLY A 81 1.78 9.25 -7.53
C GLY A 81 2.47 10.58 -7.72
N ASN A 82 2.65 10.97 -8.97
CA ASN A 82 3.26 12.25 -9.32
C ASN A 82 2.25 13.38 -9.58
N ASN A 83 0.96 13.09 -9.40
CA ASN A 83 -0.16 14.02 -9.55
C ASN A 83 -0.87 14.22 -8.20
N THR A 84 -0.63 15.35 -7.55
CA THR A 84 -1.12 15.62 -6.18
C THR A 84 -2.65 15.52 -6.05
N LEU A 85 -3.40 16.05 -7.02
CA LEU A 85 -4.87 16.06 -6.94
C LEU A 85 -5.46 14.66 -7.13
N GLU A 86 -4.82 13.84 -7.96
CA GLU A 86 -5.20 12.45 -8.17
C GLU A 86 -4.93 11.60 -6.94
N VAL A 87 -3.74 11.73 -6.33
CA VAL A 87 -3.39 11.04 -5.08
C VAL A 87 -4.33 11.47 -3.95
N LYS A 88 -4.63 12.78 -3.83
CA LYS A 88 -5.61 13.28 -2.87
C LYS A 88 -6.97 12.62 -3.06
N LYS A 89 -7.48 12.61 -4.30
CA LYS A 89 -8.77 11.99 -4.62
C LYS A 89 -8.79 10.51 -4.26
N GLN A 90 -7.73 9.76 -4.57
CA GLN A 90 -7.61 8.34 -4.21
C GLN A 90 -7.66 8.12 -2.70
N ILE A 91 -6.99 8.96 -1.90
CA ILE A 91 -7.04 8.88 -0.43
C ILE A 91 -8.47 9.12 0.08
N GLU A 92 -9.19 10.10 -0.50
CA GLU A 92 -10.58 10.44 -0.09
C GLU A 92 -11.60 9.36 -0.48
N GLU A 93 -11.39 8.66 -1.60
CA GLU A 93 -12.32 7.66 -2.13
C GLU A 93 -12.04 6.23 -1.63
N THR A 94 -10.85 5.97 -1.09
CA THR A 94 -10.49 4.64 -0.57
C THR A 94 -10.99 4.45 0.86
N ASP A 95 -11.63 3.31 1.14
CA ASP A 95 -11.93 2.91 2.51
C ASP A 95 -10.63 2.52 3.24
N LEU A 96 -10.17 3.41 4.13
CA LEU A 96 -8.96 3.22 4.92
C LEU A 96 -9.22 2.63 6.31
N SER A 97 -10.44 2.18 6.62
CA SER A 97 -10.82 1.71 7.96
C SER A 97 -10.01 0.51 8.48
N ALA A 98 -9.40 -0.27 7.59
CA ALA A 98 -8.54 -1.40 7.91
C ALA A 98 -7.03 -1.04 7.97
N PHE A 99 -6.66 0.21 7.69
CA PHE A 99 -5.28 0.66 7.56
C PHE A 99 -4.91 1.68 8.64
N ASP A 100 -3.67 1.58 9.10
CA ASP A 100 -3.12 2.44 10.14
C ASP A 100 -2.38 3.66 9.56
N ALA A 101 -1.95 3.56 8.30
CA ALA A 101 -1.29 4.64 7.58
C ALA A 101 -1.36 4.47 6.06
N VAL A 102 -1.06 5.55 5.36
CA VAL A 102 -0.80 5.57 3.91
C VAL A 102 0.69 5.77 3.67
N LEU A 103 1.27 4.99 2.77
CA LEU A 103 2.60 5.19 2.21
C LEU A 103 2.46 5.97 0.89
N SER A 104 2.98 7.20 0.85
CA SER A 104 2.98 8.02 -0.35
C SER A 104 4.39 8.29 -0.86
N VAL A 105 4.70 7.77 -2.05
CA VAL A 105 5.99 7.95 -2.73
C VAL A 105 6.17 9.40 -3.17
N SER A 106 7.42 9.89 -3.21
CA SER A 106 7.71 11.20 -3.81
C SER A 106 7.32 11.22 -5.28
N PRO A 107 6.73 12.32 -5.79
CA PRO A 107 6.39 12.49 -7.20
C PRO A 107 7.55 12.13 -8.13
N TYR A 108 7.40 11.00 -8.82
CA TYR A 108 8.36 10.48 -9.76
C TYR A 108 8.22 11.15 -11.13
N TYR A 109 9.27 11.03 -11.95
CA TYR A 109 9.35 11.53 -13.33
C TYR A 109 9.40 13.06 -13.48
N ASN A 110 8.44 13.80 -12.92
CA ASN A 110 8.31 15.25 -13.09
C ASN A 110 9.28 16.10 -12.24
N LYS A 111 9.97 15.51 -11.26
CA LYS A 111 11.06 16.13 -10.48
C LYS A 111 10.67 17.50 -9.87
N PRO A 112 9.63 17.58 -9.01
CA PRO A 112 9.29 18.83 -8.34
C PRO A 112 10.45 19.35 -7.50
N ASN A 113 10.50 20.67 -7.30
CA ASN A 113 11.45 21.27 -6.37
C ASN A 113 11.02 20.98 -4.90
N GLN A 114 11.87 21.35 -3.94
CA GLN A 114 11.63 21.08 -2.53
C GLN A 114 10.34 21.70 -2.00
N GLU A 115 10.00 22.92 -2.44
CA GLU A 115 8.73 23.56 -2.11
C GLU A 115 7.53 22.79 -2.69
N GLY A 116 7.65 22.29 -3.92
CA GLY A 116 6.64 21.46 -4.56
C GLY A 116 6.43 20.13 -3.82
N LEU A 117 7.50 19.48 -3.37
CA LEU A 117 7.42 18.30 -2.50
C LEU A 117 6.73 18.62 -1.18
N TYR A 118 7.08 19.73 -0.55
CA TYR A 118 6.45 20.18 0.69
C TYR A 118 4.94 20.39 0.51
N GLN A 119 4.52 21.14 -0.51
CA GLN A 119 3.09 21.39 -0.77
C GLN A 119 2.34 20.12 -1.15
N HIS A 120 2.96 19.22 -1.91
CA HIS A 120 2.41 17.90 -2.22
C HIS A 120 2.09 17.13 -0.93
N TYR A 121 3.09 16.90 -0.07
CA TYR A 121 2.87 16.16 1.17
C TYR A 121 1.98 16.88 2.17
N LYS A 122 2.04 18.21 2.24
CA LYS A 122 1.15 19.01 3.11
C LYS A 122 -0.32 18.80 2.73
N MET A 123 -0.63 18.80 1.43
CA MET A 123 -1.99 18.53 0.93
C MET A 123 -2.45 17.12 1.32
N LEU A 124 -1.61 16.11 1.06
CA LEU A 124 -1.95 14.72 1.37
C LEU A 124 -2.12 14.49 2.88
N ALA A 125 -1.27 15.09 3.72
CA ALA A 125 -1.38 14.99 5.17
C ALA A 125 -2.64 15.67 5.75
N SER A 126 -3.28 16.57 5.01
CA SER A 126 -4.57 17.18 5.37
C SER A 126 -5.79 16.46 4.77
N THR A 127 -5.59 15.27 4.21
CA THR A 127 -6.62 14.46 3.52
C THR A 127 -6.83 13.14 4.26
N GLY A 128 -8.10 12.72 4.41
CA GLY A 128 -8.51 11.57 5.24
C GLY A 128 -9.24 12.01 6.51
#